data_AF-A0A8D6U4P4-F1
#
_entry.id   AF-A0A8D6U4P4-F1
#
_cell.length_a   1.000
_cell.length_b   1.000
_cell.length_c   1.000
_cell.angle_alpha   90.00
_cell.angle_beta   90.00
_cell.angle_gamma   90.00
#
_symmetry.space_group_name_H-M   'P 1'
#
loop_
_entity.id
_entity.type
_entity.pdbx_description
1 polymer ?
#
loop_
_entity_poly.entity_id
_entity_poly.type
_entity_poly.pdbx_seq_one_letter_code
_entity_poly.pdbx_strand_id
1 'polypeptide(L)'
;MFQASRLFFLIWLDIKRFFRDTKYVLFIIALPIIFYIIYTAIFPKNANVNGVPWSEYCLISMIAFGIMGNAINLLGTKIADERKKMVYLLESISS
;
A
#
# COMPACT_ATOMS: atom_id res chain seq x y z
N MET A 1 -5.34 15.04 -28.34
CA MET A 1 -6.33 15.21 -27.24
C MET A 1 -7.06 13.92 -26.85
N PHE A 2 -7.16 12.88 -27.70
CA PHE A 2 -7.84 11.60 -27.38
C PHE A 2 -7.09 10.65 -26.42
N GLN A 3 -5.79 10.83 -26.18
CA GLN A 3 -4.99 9.93 -25.32
C GLN A 3 -5.25 10.17 -23.81
N ALA A 4 -5.47 11.43 -23.41
CA ALA A 4 -5.56 11.84 -22.01
C ALA A 4 -6.83 11.31 -21.33
N SER A 5 -7.95 11.25 -22.05
CA SER A 5 -9.20 10.70 -21.53
C SER A 5 -9.10 9.19 -21.24
N ARG A 6 -8.37 8.45 -22.08
CA ARG A 6 -8.12 7.02 -21.86
C ARG A 6 -7.24 6.78 -20.64
N LEU A 7 -6.19 7.57 -20.45
CA LEU A 7 -5.32 7.47 -19.27
C LEU A 7 -6.11 7.76 -17.98
N PHE A 8 -6.91 8.81 -17.98
CA PHE A 8 -7.75 9.15 -16.82
C PHE A 8 -8.73 8.01 -16.48
N PHE A 9 -9.37 7.41 -17.49
CA PHE A 9 -10.27 6.28 -17.29
C PHE A 9 -9.56 5.05 -16.72
N LEU A 10 -8.35 4.74 -17.19
CA LEU A 10 -7.55 3.63 -16.68
C LEU A 10 -7.14 3.85 -15.22
N ILE A 11 -6.63 5.05 -14.91
CA ILE A 11 -6.26 5.44 -13.53
C ILE A 11 -7.48 5.32 -12.61
N TRP A 12 -8.63 5.79 -13.05
CA TRP A 12 -9.88 5.69 -12.29
C TRP A 12 -10.30 4.24 -12.02
N LEU A 13 -10.17 3.37 -13.03
CA LEU A 13 -10.49 1.96 -12.89
C LEU A 13 -9.53 1.26 -11.92
N ASP A 14 -8.24 1.56 -12.00
CA ASP A 14 -7.23 1.04 -11.07
C ASP A 14 -7.49 1.48 -9.63
N ILE A 15 -7.86 2.75 -9.41
CA ILE A 15 -8.27 3.25 -8.08
C ILE A 15 -9.48 2.47 -7.56
N LYS A 16 -10.52 2.27 -8.38
CA LYS A 16 -11.69 1.47 -7.97
C LYS A 16 -11.33 0.03 -7.65
N ARG A 17 -10.38 -0.56 -8.39
CA ARG A 17 -9.91 -1.92 -8.15
C ARG A 17 -9.15 -2.02 -6.83
N PHE A 18 -8.30 -1.04 -6.55
CA PHE A 18 -7.58 -0.94 -5.27
C PHE A 18 -8.53 -0.83 -4.08
N PHE A 19 -9.57 0.01 -4.16
CA PHE A 19 -10.57 0.13 -3.09
C PHE A 19 -11.44 -1.12 -2.90
N ARG A 20 -11.55 -1.98 -3.91
CA ARG A 20 -12.26 -3.27 -3.81
C ARG A 20 -11.43 -4.38 -3.19
N ASP A 21 -10.12 -4.22 -3.08
CA ASP A 21 -9.30 -5.11 -2.26
C ASP A 21 -9.45 -4.71 -0.78
N THR A 22 -10.62 -5.04 -0.23
CA THR A 22 -11.00 -4.64 1.13
C THR A 22 -10.01 -5.16 2.17
N LYS A 23 -9.38 -6.32 1.93
CA LYS A 23 -8.37 -6.87 2.84
C LYS A 23 -7.12 -5.98 2.84
N TYR A 24 -6.65 -5.58 1.66
CA TYR A 24 -5.54 -4.65 1.54
C TYR A 24 -5.85 -3.32 2.25
N VAL A 25 -6.99 -2.70 1.94
CA VAL A 25 -7.34 -1.37 2.47
C VAL A 25 -7.51 -1.40 3.99
N LEU A 26 -8.14 -2.43 4.53
CA LEU A 26 -8.32 -2.57 5.97
C LEU A 26 -6.98 -2.75 6.69
N PHE A 27 -6.10 -3.64 6.22
CA PHE A 27 -4.88 -3.95 6.96
C PHE A 27 -3.74 -2.95 6.74
N ILE A 28 -3.59 -2.40 5.54
CA ILE A 28 -2.45 -1.54 5.20
C ILE A 28 -2.78 -0.05 5.40
N ILE A 29 -4.06 0.34 5.38
CA ILE A 29 -4.47 1.74 5.59
C ILE A 29 -5.20 1.91 6.93
N ALA A 30 -6.20 1.08 7.24
CA ALA A 30 -6.95 1.30 8.47
C ALA A 30 -6.13 1.01 9.73
N LEU A 31 -5.31 -0.04 9.74
CA LEU A 31 -4.45 -0.38 10.88
C LEU A 31 -3.48 0.76 11.28
N PRO A 32 -2.66 1.34 10.38
CA PRO A 32 -1.79 2.46 10.75
C PRO A 32 -2.56 3.72 11.16
N ILE A 33 -3.75 3.98 10.60
CA ILE A 33 -4.61 5.09 11.05
C ILE A 33 -5.08 4.86 12.48
N ILE A 34 -5.54 3.64 12.80
CA ILE A 34 -5.97 3.28 14.15
C ILE A 34 -4.79 3.42 15.12
N PHE A 35 -3.61 2.92 14.77
CA PHE A 35 -2.42 3.08 15.61
C PHE A 35 -2.00 4.54 15.77
N TYR A 36 -2.11 5.37 14.73
CA TYR A 36 -1.87 6.80 14.84
C TYR A 36 -2.79 7.45 15.88
N ILE A 37 -4.10 7.17 15.81
CA ILE A 37 -5.08 7.74 16.74
C ILE A 37 -4.80 7.25 18.17
N ILE A 38 -4.53 5.96 18.34
CA ILE A 38 -4.23 5.38 19.66
C ILE A 38 -2.94 5.99 20.23
N TYR A 39 -1.87 6.07 19.44
CA TYR A 39 -0.58 6.59 19.91
C TYR A 39 -0.58 8.10 20.14
N THR A 40 -1.38 8.86 19.40
CA THR A 40 -1.53 10.29 19.69
C THR A 40 -2.43 10.56 20.90
N ALA A 41 -3.35 9.64 21.22
CA ALA A 41 -4.21 9.74 22.40
C ALA A 41 -3.51 9.30 23.70
N ILE A 42 -2.64 8.29 23.65
CA ILE A 42 -1.96 7.75 24.84
C ILE A 42 -0.79 8.64 25.28
N PHE A 43 -0.04 9.21 24.33
CA PHE A 43 1.18 9.94 24.66
C PHE A 43 0.89 11.41 25.00
N PRO A 44 1.59 11.98 26.00
CA PRO A 44 1.39 13.37 26.38
C PRO A 44 1.77 14.32 25.24
N LYS A 45 1.06 15.46 25.12
CA LYS A 45 1.26 16.45 24.04
C LYS A 45 2.68 17.03 23.98
N ASN A 46 3.44 16.94 25.07
CA ASN A 46 4.82 17.43 25.17
C ASN A 46 5.85 16.34 24.85
N ALA A 47 5.42 15.13 24.49
CA ALA A 47 6.32 14.07 24.05
C ALA A 47 7.01 14.48 22.75
N ASN A 48 8.33 14.37 22.75
CA ASN A 48 9.17 14.78 21.64
C ASN A 48 10.27 13.74 21.43
N VAL A 49 10.58 13.47 20.17
CA VAL A 49 11.70 12.63 19.75
C VAL A 49 12.65 13.47 18.93
N ASN A 50 13.87 13.70 19.44
CA ASN A 50 14.93 14.42 18.73
C ASN A 50 14.53 15.83 18.22
N GLY A 51 13.70 16.55 18.96
CA GLY A 51 13.20 17.87 18.57
C GLY A 51 11.87 17.84 17.79
N VAL A 52 11.42 16.68 17.32
CA VAL A 52 10.15 16.52 16.59
C VAL A 52 9.01 16.13 17.54
N PRO A 53 7.85 16.82 17.50
CA PRO A 53 6.67 16.42 18.24
C PRO A 53 6.27 14.97 17.95
N TRP A 54 5.90 14.21 18.98
CA TRP A 54 5.55 12.79 18.84
C TRP A 54 4.48 12.52 17.79
N SER A 55 3.47 13.40 17.70
CA SER A 55 2.41 13.31 16.68
C SER A 55 2.98 13.29 15.26
N GLU A 56 3.94 14.16 14.95
CA GLU A 56 4.55 14.23 13.62
C GLU A 56 5.43 13.01 13.33
N TYR A 57 6.22 12.60 14.32
CA TYR A 57 7.07 11.41 14.22
C TYR A 57 6.24 10.15 13.97
N CYS A 58 5.14 9.98 14.70
CA CYS A 58 4.21 8.87 14.49
C CYS A 58 3.54 8.94 13.12
N LEU A 59 3.11 10.13 12.68
CA LEU A 59 2.46 10.29 11.37
C LEU A 59 3.39 9.85 10.23
N ILE A 60 4.65 10.32 10.23
CA ILE A 60 5.65 9.95 9.22
C ILE A 60 5.89 8.44 9.23
N SER A 61 5.99 7.84 10.43
CA SER A 61 6.18 6.40 10.58
C SER A 61 5.01 5.61 9.98
N MET A 62 3.77 6.06 10.17
CA MET A 62 2.58 5.42 9.60
C MET A 62 2.49 5.59 8.08
N ILE A 63 2.94 6.72 7.54
CA ILE A 63 3.08 6.93 6.09
C ILE A 63 4.11 5.95 5.52
N ALA A 64 5.28 5.84 6.16
CA ALA A 64 6.33 4.91 5.74
C ALA A 64 5.84 3.44 5.75
N PHE A 65 5.09 3.05 6.80
CA PHE A 65 4.46 1.74 6.87
C PHE A 65 3.49 1.51 5.70
N GLY A 66 2.63 2.48 5.39
CA GLY A 66 1.70 2.41 4.26
C GLY A 66 2.41 2.26 2.91
N ILE A 67 3.50 3.01 2.70
CA ILE A 67 4.33 2.92 1.48
C ILE A 67 4.96 1.53 1.36
N MET A 68 5.57 1.03 2.44
CA MET A 68 6.23 -0.27 2.45
C MET A 68 5.22 -1.42 2.26
N GLY A 69 4.07 -1.35 2.94
CA GLY A 69 2.98 -2.32 2.76
C GLY A 69 2.47 -2.36 1.31
N ASN A 70 2.33 -1.20 0.67
CA ASN A 70 1.95 -1.10 -0.73
C ASN A 70 3.00 -1.72 -1.65
N ALA A 71 4.28 -1.40 -1.44
CA ALA A 71 5.39 -1.94 -2.23
C ALA A 71 5.44 -3.47 -2.17
N ILE A 72 5.31 -4.07 -0.98
CA ILE A 72 5.29 -5.52 -0.82
C ILE A 72 4.10 -6.15 -1.55
N ASN A 73 2.92 -5.53 -1.47
CA ASN A 73 1.72 -6.08 -2.10
C ASN A 73 1.81 -6.04 -3.63
N LEU A 74 2.25 -4.90 -4.19
CA LEU A 74 2.45 -4.74 -5.63
C LEU A 74 3.54 -5.67 -6.17
N LEU A 75 4.70 -5.74 -5.50
CA LEU A 75 5.81 -6.55 -5.95
C LEU A 75 5.52 -8.05 -5.75
N GLY A 76 4.94 -8.41 -4.60
CA GLY A 76 4.62 -9.80 -4.27
C GLY A 76 3.62 -10.41 -5.24
N THR A 77 2.56 -9.68 -5.59
CA THR A 77 1.56 -10.14 -6.57
C THR A 77 2.16 -10.30 -7.96
N LYS A 78 2.95 -9.33 -8.43
CA LYS A 78 3.63 -9.40 -9.74
C LYS A 78 4.58 -10.58 -9.84
N ILE A 79 5.45 -10.77 -8.84
CA ILE A 79 6.41 -11.87 -8.82
C ILE A 79 5.68 -13.23 -8.80
N ALA A 80 4.59 -13.35 -8.03
CA ALA A 80 3.80 -14.57 -7.99
C ALA A 80 3.17 -14.91 -9.35
N ASP A 81 2.64 -13.92 -10.06
CA ASP A 81 2.05 -14.11 -11.38
C ASP A 81 3.11 -14.47 -12.44
N GLU A 82 4.27 -13.83 -12.42
CA GLU A 82 5.39 -14.17 -13.30
C GLU A 82 5.87 -15.61 -13.09
N ARG A 83 6.01 -16.05 -11.83
CA ARG A 83 6.38 -17.44 -11.52
C ARG A 83 5.37 -18.44 -12.07
N LYS A 84 4.06 -18.18 -11.91
CA LYS A 84 3.01 -19.05 -12.48
C LYS A 84 3.15 -19.14 -14.00
N LYS A 85 3.33 -18.01 -14.67
CA LYS A 85 3.47 -17.96 -16.13
C LYS A 85 4.70 -18.75 -16.62
N MET A 86 5.82 -18.66 -15.91
CA MET A 86 7.03 -19.42 -16.24
C MET A 86 6.81 -20.93 -16.20
N VAL A 87 6.12 -21.45 -15.17
CA VAL A 87 5.84 -22.89 -15.04
C VAL A 87 5.05 -23.42 -16.24
N TYR A 88 4.00 -22.70 -16.66
CA TYR A 88 3.21 -23.09 -17.84
C TYR A 88 4.03 -23.09 -19.14
N LEU A 89 4.96 -22.15 -19.29
CA LEU A 89 5.83 -22.11 -20.47
C LEU A 89 6.75 -23.33 -20.51
N LEU A 90 7.29 -23.75 -19.36
CA LEU A 90 8.14 -24.94 -19.27
C LEU A 90 7.37 -26.21 -19.64
N GLU A 91 6.14 -26.37 -19.16
CA GLU A 91 5.28 -27.49 -19.54
C GLU A 91 4.99 -27.51 -21.04
N SER A 92 4.66 -26.35 -21.65
CA SER A 92 4.35 -26.25 -23.08
C SER A 92 5.54 -26.53 -24.02
N ILE A 93 6.77 -26.31 -23.56
CA ILE A 93 7.98 -26.59 -24.34
C ILE A 93 8.37 -28.07 -24.20
N SER A 94 7.95 -28.73 -23.12
CA SER A 94 8.22 -30.15 -22.84
C SER A 94 7.22 -31.12 -23.49
N SER A 95 6.08 -30.61 -23.97
CA SER A 95 5.02 -31.35 -24.69
C SER A 95 5.15 -31.23 -26.20
#